data_AF-A0A0G3XCU3-F1
#
_entry.id   AF-A0A0G3XCU3-F1
#
_cell.length_a   1.000
_cell.length_b   1.000
_cell.length_c   1.000
_cell.angle_alpha   90.00
_cell.angle_beta   90.00
_cell.angle_gamma   90.00
#
_symmetry.space_group_name_H-M   'P 1'
#
loop_
_entity.id
_entity.type
_entity.pdbx_description
1 polymer ?
#
loop_
_entity_poly.entity_id
_entity_poly.type
_entity_poly.pdbx_seq_one_letter_code
_entity_poly.pdbx_strand_id
1 'polypeptide(L)'
;MPKAATASLTIAEMREFASFTPAEQRYIRRSLDIGLSRQDAFKRWARDAAESAAIRSQYVAYQELKVLRDTIPSETGLDGMEDFIGKLTRIAAFDLAQERIECFSAFRFLYERLIGAEARPWLPSAFCAASALPQIRPDRRKTLLQSLSEAAATAPGWSDRAPAFYPEYIEREAA
;
A
#
# COMPACT_ATOMS: atom_id res chain seq x y z
N MET A 1 19.74 -0.61 18.43
CA MET A 1 19.03 0.66 18.14
C MET A 1 18.45 1.22 19.44
N PRO A 2 18.55 2.53 19.72
CA PRO A 2 18.02 3.09 20.97
C PRO A 2 16.48 3.09 20.96
N LYS A 3 15.88 2.56 22.03
CA LYS A 3 14.42 2.39 22.23
C LYS A 3 13.58 3.65 21.99
N ALA A 4 14.14 4.83 22.25
CA ALA A 4 13.47 6.12 22.04
C ALA A 4 13.28 6.48 20.55
N ALA A 5 14.22 6.13 19.68
CA ALA A 5 14.10 6.40 18.24
C ALA A 5 13.01 5.54 17.59
N THR A 6 12.85 4.30 18.04
CA THR A 6 11.77 3.40 17.60
C THR A 6 10.39 3.90 18.04
N ALA A 7 10.28 4.40 19.28
CA ALA A 7 9.03 4.98 19.78
C ALA A 7 8.61 6.23 18.98
N SER A 8 9.56 7.11 18.64
CA SER A 8 9.28 8.29 17.83
C SER A 8 8.80 7.95 16.41
N LEU A 9 9.41 6.95 15.76
CA LEU A 9 8.98 6.48 14.43
C LEU A 9 7.57 5.90 14.46
N THR A 10 7.29 5.01 15.43
CA THR A 10 5.97 4.38 15.58
C THR A 10 4.86 5.43 15.74
N ILE A 11 5.10 6.45 16.57
CA ILE A 11 4.14 7.55 16.78
C ILE A 11 3.92 8.35 15.49
N ALA A 12 4.97 8.60 14.70
CA ALA A 12 4.85 9.30 13.43
C ALA A 12 3.96 8.52 12.43
N GLU A 13 4.19 7.21 12.31
CA GLU A 13 3.39 6.34 11.45
C GLU A 13 1.93 6.21 11.93
N MET A 14 1.70 6.16 13.25
CA MET A 14 0.34 6.20 13.82
C MET A 14 -0.40 7.49 13.46
N ARG A 15 0.29 8.64 13.56
CA ARG A 15 -0.27 9.95 13.20
C ARG A 15 -0.56 10.05 11.72
N GLU A 16 0.34 9.55 10.88
CA GLU A 16 0.12 9.48 9.43
C GLU A 16 -1.12 8.63 9.12
N PHE A 17 -1.20 7.43 9.69
CA PHE A 17 -2.35 6.56 9.47
C PHE A 17 -3.68 7.19 9.91
N ALA A 18 -3.68 7.88 11.05
CA ALA A 18 -4.85 8.58 11.58
C ALA A 18 -5.30 9.75 10.68
N SER A 19 -4.42 10.28 9.83
CA SER A 19 -4.75 11.34 8.87
C SER A 19 -5.54 10.86 7.65
N PHE A 20 -5.50 9.55 7.35
CA PHE A 20 -6.24 8.97 6.23
C PHE A 20 -7.74 8.88 6.52
N THR A 21 -8.54 8.86 5.46
CA THR A 21 -9.99 8.75 5.60
C THR A 21 -10.38 7.42 6.26
N PRO A 22 -11.57 7.32 6.90
CA PRO A 22 -12.04 6.05 7.46
C PRO A 22 -12.09 4.91 6.42
N ALA A 23 -12.38 5.24 5.16
CA ALA A 23 -12.41 4.27 4.07
C ALA A 23 -11.00 3.74 3.73
N GLU A 24 -10.01 4.63 3.62
CA GLU A 24 -8.61 4.28 3.42
C GLU A 24 -8.07 3.46 4.59
N GLN A 25 -8.31 3.90 5.83
CA GLN A 25 -7.87 3.16 7.00
C GLN A 25 -8.47 1.75 7.05
N ARG A 26 -9.74 1.59 6.70
CA ARG A 26 -10.39 0.26 6.62
C ARG A 26 -9.77 -0.59 5.53
N TYR A 27 -9.52 -0.01 4.35
CA TYR A 27 -8.90 -0.70 3.24
C TYR A 27 -7.50 -1.18 3.59
N ILE A 28 -6.65 -0.28 4.10
CA ILE A 28 -5.27 -0.58 4.49
C ILE A 28 -5.22 -1.74 5.49
N ARG A 29 -6.01 -1.69 6.58
CA ARG A 29 -6.05 -2.79 7.57
C ARG A 29 -6.42 -4.13 6.92
N ARG A 30 -7.48 -4.16 6.10
CA ARG A 30 -7.89 -5.37 5.38
C ARG A 30 -6.81 -5.87 4.42
N SER A 31 -6.21 -4.97 3.65
CA SER A 31 -5.13 -5.29 2.71
C SER A 31 -3.93 -5.87 3.43
N LEU A 32 -3.55 -5.35 4.60
CA LEU A 32 -2.49 -5.91 5.43
C LEU A 32 -2.85 -7.29 5.97
N ASP A 33 -4.09 -7.50 6.44
CA ASP A 33 -4.54 -8.81 6.92
C ASP A 33 -4.48 -9.88 5.83
N ILE A 34 -4.87 -9.52 4.60
CA ILE A 34 -4.81 -10.41 3.43
C ILE A 34 -3.35 -10.61 2.99
N GLY A 35 -2.63 -9.54 2.69
CA GLY A 35 -1.31 -9.59 2.07
C GLY A 35 -0.20 -10.11 2.99
N LEU A 36 -0.40 -10.04 4.30
CA LEU A 36 0.51 -10.61 5.31
C LEU A 36 -0.08 -11.85 6.00
N SER A 37 -1.24 -12.34 5.55
CA SER A 37 -1.89 -13.55 6.06
C SER A 37 -2.06 -13.55 7.59
N ARG A 38 -2.50 -12.43 8.16
CA ARG A 38 -2.56 -12.23 9.63
C ARG A 38 -3.79 -12.88 10.26
N GLN A 39 -4.91 -12.88 9.54
CA GLN A 39 -6.22 -13.32 10.02
C GLN A 39 -7.10 -13.83 8.88
N ASP A 40 -8.22 -14.47 9.22
CA ASP A 40 -9.29 -14.79 8.28
C ASP A 40 -10.02 -13.51 7.84
N ALA A 41 -9.68 -13.03 6.65
CA ALA A 41 -10.23 -11.78 6.14
C ALA A 41 -11.72 -11.87 5.83
N PHE A 42 -12.25 -13.04 5.47
CA PHE A 42 -13.68 -13.22 5.24
C PHE A 42 -14.45 -13.02 6.52
N LYS A 43 -14.06 -13.75 7.57
CA LYS A 43 -14.70 -13.64 8.88
C LYS A 43 -14.60 -12.24 9.46
N ARG A 44 -13.47 -11.56 9.27
CA ARG A 44 -13.22 -10.24 9.87
C ARG A 44 -13.86 -9.08 9.09
N TRP A 45 -13.84 -9.12 7.76
CA TRP A 45 -14.11 -7.94 6.94
C TRP A 45 -15.33 -8.05 6.02
N ALA A 46 -15.83 -9.25 5.75
CA ALA A 46 -16.98 -9.40 4.86
C ALA A 46 -18.30 -9.10 5.60
N ARG A 47 -19.00 -8.04 5.19
CA ARG A 47 -20.35 -7.73 5.70
C ARG A 47 -21.45 -8.29 4.80
N ASP A 48 -21.14 -8.51 3.53
CA ASP A 48 -22.07 -8.99 2.51
C ASP A 48 -21.36 -9.82 1.42
N ALA A 49 -22.14 -10.31 0.46
CA ALA A 49 -21.64 -11.11 -0.65
C ALA A 49 -20.71 -10.32 -1.59
N ALA A 50 -20.92 -9.01 -1.74
CA ALA A 50 -20.10 -8.16 -2.58
C ALA A 50 -18.71 -7.92 -1.96
N GLU A 51 -18.64 -7.69 -0.64
CA GLU A 51 -17.37 -7.62 0.08
C GLU A 51 -16.66 -8.97 0.11
N SER A 52 -17.40 -10.07 0.24
CA SER A 52 -16.82 -11.41 0.11
C SER A 52 -16.18 -11.60 -1.27
N ALA A 53 -16.83 -11.13 -2.34
CA ALA A 53 -16.25 -11.17 -3.69
C ALA A 53 -15.02 -10.26 -3.81
N ALA A 54 -15.05 -9.05 -3.25
CA ALA A 54 -13.91 -8.14 -3.23
C ALA A 54 -12.70 -8.74 -2.50
N ILE A 55 -12.92 -9.41 -1.36
CA ILE A 55 -11.86 -10.10 -0.60
C ILE A 55 -11.28 -11.25 -1.43
N ARG A 56 -12.11 -12.08 -2.09
CA ARG A 56 -11.62 -13.13 -3.01
C ARG A 56 -10.73 -12.55 -4.10
N SER A 57 -11.19 -11.50 -4.79
CA SER A 57 -10.41 -10.85 -5.85
C SER A 57 -9.10 -10.28 -5.32
N GLN A 58 -9.09 -9.74 -4.09
CA GLN A 58 -7.89 -9.22 -3.47
C GLN A 58 -6.88 -10.31 -3.13
N TYR A 59 -7.33 -11.49 -2.65
CA TYR A 59 -6.44 -12.66 -2.49
C TYR A 59 -5.77 -13.06 -3.81
N VAL A 60 -6.53 -13.07 -4.91
CA VAL A 60 -5.98 -13.37 -6.25
C VAL A 60 -4.96 -12.31 -6.68
N ALA A 61 -5.29 -11.03 -6.51
CA ALA A 61 -4.38 -9.94 -6.86
C ALA A 61 -3.07 -9.99 -6.06
N TYR A 62 -3.12 -10.46 -4.81
CA TYR A 62 -1.97 -10.47 -3.89
C TYR A 62 -1.12 -11.75 -3.96
N GLN A 63 -1.40 -12.69 -4.85
CA GLN A 63 -0.60 -13.92 -5.02
C GLN A 63 0.88 -13.63 -5.33
N GLU A 64 1.15 -12.54 -6.05
CA GLU A 64 2.50 -12.14 -6.47
C GLU A 64 3.27 -11.36 -5.39
N LEU A 65 2.65 -11.03 -4.24
CA LEU A 65 3.33 -10.26 -3.19
C LEU A 65 4.57 -10.96 -2.64
N LYS A 66 4.55 -12.30 -2.56
CA LYS A 66 5.72 -13.06 -2.11
C LYS A 66 6.89 -12.87 -3.09
N VAL A 67 6.62 -13.03 -4.39
CA VAL A 67 7.63 -12.86 -5.44
C VAL A 67 8.19 -11.44 -5.40
N LEU A 68 7.32 -10.43 -5.31
CA LEU A 68 7.76 -9.03 -5.21
C LEU A 68 8.71 -8.77 -4.03
N ARG A 69 8.47 -9.39 -2.87
CA ARG A 69 9.38 -9.24 -1.71
C ARG A 69 10.75 -9.86 -1.97
N ASP A 70 10.80 -10.95 -2.72
CA ASP A 70 12.02 -11.72 -2.97
C ASP A 70 12.82 -11.18 -4.17
N THR A 71 12.24 -10.29 -4.99
CA THR A 71 12.82 -9.82 -6.27
C THR A 71 12.89 -8.30 -6.38
N ILE A 72 13.07 -7.57 -5.27
CA ILE A 72 13.26 -6.11 -5.31
C ILE A 72 14.59 -5.82 -6.03
N PRO A 73 14.59 -5.09 -7.17
CA PRO A 73 15.81 -4.82 -7.91
C PRO A 73 16.70 -3.78 -7.23
N SER A 74 17.96 -3.73 -7.64
CA SER A 74 18.88 -2.65 -7.26
C SER A 74 18.39 -1.30 -7.76
N GLU A 75 18.49 -0.26 -6.93
CA GLU A 75 18.08 1.12 -7.28
C GLU A 75 18.95 1.75 -8.38
N THR A 76 20.18 1.23 -8.59
CA THR A 76 21.17 1.81 -9.51
C THR A 76 21.31 1.05 -10.83
N GLY A 77 20.67 -0.12 -10.94
CA GLY A 77 20.72 -0.98 -12.13
C GLY A 77 19.36 -1.09 -12.81
N LEU A 78 19.34 -1.67 -14.01
CA LEU A 78 18.10 -1.95 -14.74
C LEU A 78 17.70 -3.43 -14.67
N ASP A 79 18.57 -4.31 -14.17
CA ASP A 79 18.34 -5.75 -14.14
C ASP A 79 17.13 -6.10 -13.25
N GLY A 80 16.16 -6.83 -13.81
CA GLY A 80 14.95 -7.28 -13.11
C GLY A 80 13.90 -6.17 -12.92
N MET A 81 14.13 -4.96 -13.44
CA MET A 81 13.22 -3.83 -13.33
C MET A 81 11.86 -4.14 -13.97
N GLU A 82 11.84 -4.72 -15.17
CA GLU A 82 10.62 -5.01 -15.92
C GLU A 82 9.70 -6.00 -15.18
N ASP A 83 10.30 -7.04 -14.57
CA ASP A 83 9.58 -8.07 -13.83
C ASP A 83 8.98 -7.49 -12.55
N PHE A 84 9.75 -6.68 -11.83
CA PHE A 84 9.31 -6.07 -10.59
C PHE A 84 8.26 -4.98 -10.83
N ILE A 85 8.56 -3.99 -11.69
CA ILE A 85 7.67 -2.84 -11.90
C ILE A 85 6.36 -3.27 -12.55
N GLY A 86 6.38 -4.22 -13.48
CA GLY A 86 5.17 -4.74 -14.13
C GLY A 86 4.23 -5.40 -13.12
N LYS A 87 4.76 -6.26 -12.24
CA LYS A 87 3.99 -6.91 -11.17
C LYS A 87 3.49 -5.89 -10.15
N LEU A 88 4.34 -4.97 -9.70
CA LEU A 88 4.00 -3.94 -8.73
C LEU A 88 2.88 -3.03 -9.26
N THR A 89 3.01 -2.54 -10.50
CA THR A 89 1.99 -1.72 -11.17
C THR A 89 0.68 -2.47 -11.32
N ARG A 90 0.69 -3.78 -11.61
CA ARG A 90 -0.54 -4.58 -11.71
C ARG A 90 -1.29 -4.64 -10.38
N ILE A 91 -0.60 -4.89 -9.26
CA ILE A 91 -1.23 -4.91 -7.92
C ILE A 91 -1.71 -3.50 -7.56
N ALA A 92 -0.89 -2.47 -7.83
CA ALA A 92 -1.26 -1.06 -7.64
C ALA A 92 -2.53 -0.68 -8.41
N ALA A 93 -2.64 -1.09 -9.67
CA ALA A 93 -3.82 -0.84 -10.49
C ALA A 93 -5.08 -1.49 -9.88
N PHE A 94 -4.97 -2.73 -9.39
CA PHE A 94 -6.06 -3.42 -8.71
C PHE A 94 -6.54 -2.64 -7.49
N ASP A 95 -5.61 -2.22 -6.62
CA ASP A 95 -5.94 -1.52 -5.37
C ASP A 95 -6.52 -0.12 -5.62
N LEU A 96 -5.95 0.64 -6.56
CA LEU A 96 -6.47 1.96 -6.93
C LEU A 96 -7.84 1.87 -7.59
N ALA A 97 -8.12 0.82 -8.35
CA ALA A 97 -9.42 0.56 -8.98
C ALA A 97 -10.52 0.19 -7.95
N GLN A 98 -10.16 -0.18 -6.72
CA GLN A 98 -11.17 -0.33 -5.65
C GLN A 98 -11.73 1.01 -5.17
N GLU A 99 -11.12 2.12 -5.57
CA GLU A 99 -11.50 3.49 -5.17
C GLU A 99 -11.48 3.69 -3.63
N ARG A 100 -10.60 2.96 -2.94
CA ARG A 100 -10.42 3.03 -1.48
C ARG A 100 -9.07 3.57 -1.03
N ILE A 101 -8.19 3.88 -1.98
CA ILE A 101 -6.96 4.65 -1.76
C ILE A 101 -7.12 5.94 -2.55
N GLU A 102 -6.95 7.08 -1.90
CA GLU A 102 -7.23 8.39 -2.50
C GLU A 102 -5.96 9.19 -2.80
N CYS A 103 -4.82 8.80 -2.21
CA CYS A 103 -3.59 9.55 -2.31
C CYS A 103 -2.32 8.67 -2.28
N PHE A 104 -1.20 9.27 -2.72
CA PHE A 104 0.11 8.61 -2.72
C PHE A 104 0.60 8.26 -1.31
N SER A 105 0.30 9.05 -0.28
CA SER A 105 0.72 8.74 1.09
C SER A 105 0.03 7.48 1.62
N ALA A 106 -1.27 7.32 1.42
CA ALA A 106 -2.01 6.09 1.77
C ALA A 106 -1.51 4.88 0.98
N PHE A 107 -1.25 5.05 -0.32
CA PHE A 107 -0.61 4.03 -1.16
C PHE A 107 0.76 3.62 -0.61
N ARG A 108 1.67 4.58 -0.42
CA ARG A 108 3.03 4.35 0.07
C ARG A 108 2.99 3.65 1.43
N PHE A 109 2.13 4.11 2.34
CA PHE A 109 1.95 3.55 3.67
C PHE A 109 1.55 2.06 3.61
N LEU A 110 0.63 1.69 2.71
CA LEU A 110 0.25 0.29 2.52
C LEU A 110 1.39 -0.54 1.92
N TYR A 111 1.98 -0.07 0.83
CA TYR A 111 2.91 -0.86 0.03
C TYR A 111 4.26 -1.09 0.73
N GLU A 112 4.76 -0.12 1.48
CA GLU A 112 5.98 -0.32 2.27
C GLU A 112 5.80 -1.38 3.37
N ARG A 113 4.57 -1.58 3.84
CA ARG A 113 4.22 -2.61 4.83
C ARG A 113 3.93 -3.95 4.19
N LEU A 114 3.40 -3.96 2.97
CA LEU A 114 3.17 -5.19 2.22
C LEU A 114 4.48 -5.77 1.67
N ILE A 115 5.41 -4.93 1.21
CA ILE A 115 6.60 -5.38 0.46
C ILE A 115 7.87 -5.17 1.29
N GLY A 116 8.06 -3.99 1.86
CA GLY A 116 9.24 -3.64 2.65
C GLY A 116 9.70 -2.20 2.40
N ALA A 117 10.61 -1.71 3.25
CA ALA A 117 11.21 -0.38 3.11
C ALA A 117 11.98 -0.21 1.80
N GLU A 118 12.67 -1.26 1.35
CA GLU A 118 13.47 -1.30 0.12
C GLU A 118 12.63 -1.06 -1.15
N ALA A 119 11.31 -1.25 -1.09
CA ALA A 119 10.42 -0.97 -2.22
C ALA A 119 10.14 0.53 -2.42
N ARG A 120 10.40 1.38 -1.42
CA ARG A 120 10.02 2.82 -1.41
C ARG A 120 10.46 3.61 -2.67
N PRO A 121 11.70 3.46 -3.19
CA PRO A 121 12.13 4.14 -4.42
C PRO A 121 11.27 3.82 -5.64
N TRP A 122 10.67 2.63 -5.68
CA TRP A 122 9.86 2.15 -6.79
C TRP A 122 8.39 2.60 -6.71
N LEU A 123 7.93 2.99 -5.51
CA LEU A 123 6.52 3.31 -5.26
C LEU A 123 6.01 4.54 -6.05
N PRO A 124 6.75 5.66 -6.18
CA PRO A 124 6.32 6.78 -7.01
C PRO A 124 6.04 6.38 -8.46
N SER A 125 6.96 5.63 -9.07
CA SER A 125 6.84 5.16 -10.46
C SER A 125 5.68 4.20 -10.63
N ALA A 126 5.53 3.22 -9.74
CA ALA A 126 4.42 2.28 -9.77
C ALA A 126 3.06 2.96 -9.58
N PHE A 127 2.97 3.91 -8.65
CA PHE A 127 1.76 4.69 -8.39
C PHE A 127 1.40 5.58 -9.58
N CYS A 128 2.37 6.28 -10.16
CA CYS A 128 2.17 7.12 -11.34
C CYS A 128 1.64 6.27 -12.51
N ALA A 129 2.31 5.16 -12.81
CA ALA A 129 1.89 4.24 -13.86
C ALA A 129 0.47 3.72 -13.62
N ALA A 130 0.20 3.16 -12.43
CA ALA A 130 -1.09 2.58 -12.09
C ALA A 130 -2.23 3.62 -12.11
N SER A 131 -1.97 4.84 -11.62
CA SER A 131 -2.95 5.93 -11.59
C SER A 131 -3.32 6.41 -13.00
N ALA A 132 -2.41 6.30 -13.97
CA ALA A 132 -2.61 6.73 -15.34
C ALA A 132 -3.32 5.69 -16.23
N LEU A 133 -3.51 4.45 -15.75
CA LEU A 133 -4.00 3.34 -16.55
C LEU A 133 -5.47 3.50 -17.00
N PRO A 134 -5.87 2.89 -18.15
CA PRO A 134 -7.23 2.93 -18.69
C PRO A 134 -8.32 2.47 -17.71
N GLN A 135 -7.99 1.53 -16.82
CA GLN A 135 -8.90 0.96 -15.82
C GLN A 135 -9.34 1.99 -14.76
N ILE A 136 -8.54 3.05 -14.56
CA ILE A 136 -8.87 4.13 -13.62
C ILE A 136 -9.68 5.19 -14.36
N ARG A 137 -10.80 5.65 -13.78
CA ARG A 137 -11.64 6.69 -14.38
C ARG A 137 -10.86 8.00 -14.54
N PRO A 138 -11.01 8.77 -15.65
CA PRO A 138 -10.24 10.00 -15.88
C PRO A 138 -10.22 10.99 -14.72
N ASP A 139 -11.37 11.28 -14.10
CA ASP A 139 -11.46 12.22 -12.97
C ASP A 139 -10.64 11.75 -11.76
N ARG A 140 -10.59 10.44 -11.52
CA ARG A 140 -9.78 9.83 -10.45
C ARG A 140 -8.28 9.94 -10.74
N ARG A 141 -7.87 9.78 -12.00
CA ARG A 141 -6.44 9.88 -12.39
C ARG A 141 -5.87 11.23 -11.99
N LYS A 142 -6.62 12.31 -12.22
CA LYS A 142 -6.20 13.67 -11.85
C LYS A 142 -5.93 13.78 -10.35
N THR A 143 -6.89 13.38 -9.52
CA THR A 143 -6.75 13.44 -8.05
C THR A 143 -5.57 12.60 -7.57
N LEU A 144 -5.44 11.37 -8.07
CA LEU A 144 -4.34 10.48 -7.70
C LEU A 144 -2.98 11.07 -8.10
N LEU A 145 -2.81 11.47 -9.36
CA LEU A 145 -1.54 12.01 -9.85
C LEU A 145 -1.15 13.32 -9.14
N GLN A 146 -2.12 14.18 -8.80
CA GLN A 146 -1.87 15.41 -8.03
C GLN A 146 -1.48 15.13 -6.57
N SER A 147 -1.75 13.94 -6.04
CA SER A 147 -1.37 13.57 -4.68
C SER A 147 0.10 13.12 -4.56
N LEU A 148 0.75 12.78 -5.67
CA LEU A 148 2.18 12.52 -5.72
C LEU A 148 2.92 13.87 -5.82
N SER A 149 3.55 14.29 -4.73
CA SER A 149 4.33 15.53 -4.74
C SER A 149 5.61 15.38 -5.55
N GLU A 150 6.08 16.50 -6.12
CA GLU A 150 7.38 16.55 -6.78
C GLU A 150 8.49 16.06 -5.85
N ALA A 151 8.51 16.54 -4.60
CA ALA A 151 9.50 16.13 -3.60
C ALA A 151 9.51 14.62 -3.31
N ALA A 152 8.36 13.95 -3.40
CA ALA A 152 8.30 12.49 -3.27
C ALA A 152 8.79 11.78 -4.55
N ALA A 153 8.45 12.31 -5.72
CA ALA A 153 8.91 11.77 -7.00
C ALA A 153 10.42 11.98 -7.25
N THR A 154 11.01 13.02 -6.67
CA THR A 154 12.41 13.42 -6.83
C THR A 154 13.23 13.29 -5.55
N ALA A 155 12.73 12.53 -4.57
CA ALA A 155 13.40 12.34 -3.29
C ALA A 155 14.86 11.85 -3.52
N PRO A 156 15.88 12.52 -2.94
CA PRO A 156 17.28 12.14 -3.15
C PRO A 156 17.64 10.79 -2.52
N GLY A 157 16.75 10.27 -1.67
CA GLY A 157 16.84 8.95 -1.07
C GLY A 157 15.59 8.67 -0.24
N TRP A 158 15.33 7.38 0.00
CA TRP A 158 14.29 6.91 0.89
C TRP A 158 14.91 6.36 2.17
N SER A 159 14.16 6.35 3.27
CA SER A 159 14.66 5.70 4.48
C SER A 159 14.72 4.19 4.27
N ASP A 160 15.77 3.53 4.79
CA ASP A 160 15.84 2.05 4.82
C ASP A 160 15.17 1.47 6.07
N ARG A 161 14.67 2.32 6.97
CA ARG A 161 14.06 1.86 8.23
C ARG A 161 12.76 1.12 7.94
N ALA A 162 12.70 -0.14 8.34
CA ALA A 162 11.47 -0.93 8.26
C ALA A 162 10.29 -0.23 8.96
N PRO A 163 9.05 -0.37 8.45
CA PRO A 163 7.86 0.13 9.13
C PRO A 163 7.74 -0.44 10.54
N ALA A 164 7.42 0.40 11.53
CA ALA A 164 7.33 0.01 12.93
C ALA A 164 5.88 -0.15 13.43
N PHE A 165 4.94 0.54 12.79
CA PHE A 165 3.51 0.47 13.09
C PHE A 165 2.76 -0.28 11.99
N TYR A 166 1.95 -1.27 12.38
CA TYR A 166 1.02 -1.96 11.49
C TYR A 166 -0.40 -1.87 12.06
N PRO A 167 -1.33 -1.14 11.42
CA PRO A 167 -2.65 -0.96 11.97
C PRO A 167 -3.43 -2.28 11.98
N GLU A 168 -4.06 -2.55 13.12
CA GLU A 168 -4.92 -3.71 13.31
C GLU A 168 -6.40 -3.30 13.21
N TYR A 169 -7.27 -4.30 13.06
CA TYR A 169 -8.71 -4.10 13.20
C TYR A 169 -9.04 -3.68 14.63
N ILE A 170 -9.79 -2.59 14.76
CA ILE A 170 -10.31 -2.11 16.05
C ILE A 170 -11.80 -2.43 16.06
N GLU A 171 -12.24 -3.28 16.98
CA GLU A 171 -13.66 -3.46 17.26
C GLU A 171 -14.25 -2.12 17.71
N ARG A 172 -15.39 -1.73 17.15
CA ARG A 172 -16.11 -0.60 17.72
C ARG A 172 -16.53 -1.02 19.13
N GLU A 173 -16.08 -0.29 20.14
CA GLU A 173 -16.66 -0.40 21.47
C GLU A 173 -18.17 -0.22 21.33
N ALA A 174 -18.94 -1.14 21.90
CA ALA A 174 -20.39 -1.00 21.98
C ALA A 174 -20.67 0.27 22.80
N ALA A 175 -21.18 1.30 22.13
CA ALA A 175 -21.62 2.53 22.76
C ALA A 175 -22.86 2.29 23.63
#